data_AF-F5XLB6-F1
#
_entry.id   AF-F5XLB6-F1
#
_cell.length_a   1.000
_cell.length_b   1.000
_cell.length_c   1.000
_cell.angle_alpha   90.00
_cell.angle_beta   90.00
_cell.angle_gamma   90.00
#
_symmetry.space_group_name_H-M   'P 1'
#
loop_
_entity.id
_entity.type
_entity.pdbx_description
1 polymer ?
#
loop_
_entity_poly.entity_id
_entity_poly.type
_entity_poly.pdbx_seq_one_letter_code
_entity_poly.pdbx_strand_id
1 'polypeptide(L)'
;MFGAARSWVVASLQAKRHPDTAGVLIGYGRSMGDVVAFRGRTPKTPTPAVERDPLWRELVGQVLRETRAERGETQRDVADRAGISVQYLSELERGRKEPSSEMLAAVGGALGLPLVEIVRSVGRRLSRSASRPSGPVALAA
;
A
#
# COMPACT_ATOMS: atom_id res chain seq x y z
N MET A 1 6.26 -20.40 -30.47
CA MET A 1 7.63 -19.84 -30.39
C MET A 1 7.53 -18.34 -30.13
N PHE A 2 7.65 -17.93 -28.88
CA PHE A 2 7.92 -16.55 -28.44
C PHE A 2 8.68 -16.74 -27.11
N GLY A 3 9.96 -16.40 -26.92
CA GLY A 3 10.77 -15.38 -27.59
C GLY A 3 11.10 -14.27 -26.58
N ALA A 4 11.96 -14.62 -25.62
CA ALA A 4 12.78 -13.77 -24.73
C ALA A 4 12.30 -12.34 -24.40
N ALA A 5 11.81 -12.12 -23.17
CA ALA A 5 11.88 -10.84 -22.48
C ALA A 5 12.41 -11.07 -21.05
N ARG A 6 13.74 -11.23 -20.96
CA ARG A 6 14.49 -11.36 -19.71
C ARG A 6 14.72 -9.97 -19.12
N SER A 7 14.50 -9.85 -17.81
CA SER A 7 15.29 -9.04 -16.87
C SER A 7 15.34 -7.52 -17.07
N TRP A 8 14.41 -6.79 -16.43
CA TRP A 8 14.58 -5.36 -16.14
C TRP A 8 14.35 -4.97 -14.65
N VAL A 9 14.12 -5.91 -13.73
CA VAL A 9 13.74 -5.58 -12.34
C VAL A 9 14.87 -5.75 -11.29
N VAL A 10 16.03 -6.34 -11.63
CA VAL A 10 17.10 -6.61 -10.63
C VAL A 10 18.31 -5.65 -10.74
N ALA A 11 18.27 -4.63 -11.60
CA ALA A 11 19.47 -3.85 -11.94
C ALA A 11 19.69 -2.53 -11.16
N SER A 12 19.15 -2.31 -9.95
CA SER A 12 19.38 -0.99 -9.30
C SER A 12 19.50 -0.90 -7.77
N LEU A 13 19.78 -1.98 -7.02
CA LEU A 13 19.87 -1.88 -5.55
C LEU A 13 21.07 -2.60 -4.92
N GLN A 14 22.27 -2.39 -5.48
CA GLN A 14 23.54 -2.60 -4.77
C GLN A 14 24.51 -1.47 -5.14
N ALA A 15 24.43 -0.34 -4.43
CA ALA A 15 25.55 0.58 -4.27
C ALA A 15 25.32 1.59 -3.13
N LYS A 16 26.30 1.62 -2.22
CA LYS A 16 26.67 2.68 -1.25
C LYS A 16 26.03 2.67 0.15
N ARG A 17 26.81 2.03 1.02
CA ARG A 17 26.90 2.19 2.48
C ARG A 17 27.39 3.61 2.83
N HIS A 18 26.89 4.14 3.96
CA HIS A 18 27.23 5.41 4.65
C HIS A 18 28.74 5.69 4.81
N PRO A 19 29.17 6.98 4.97
CA PRO A 19 29.33 7.55 6.32
C PRO A 19 28.93 9.04 6.48
N ASP A 20 28.84 9.46 7.74
CA ASP A 20 28.52 10.77 8.29
C ASP A 20 29.28 11.97 7.68
N THR A 21 28.60 13.12 7.57
CA THR A 21 29.24 14.43 7.78
C THR A 21 28.22 15.47 8.25
N ALA A 22 28.65 16.20 9.26
CA ALA A 22 27.92 17.23 9.97
C ALA A 22 27.64 18.49 9.14
N GLY A 23 26.55 19.18 9.52
CA GLY A 23 26.54 20.64 9.62
C GLY A 23 26.16 21.42 8.36
N VAL A 24 24.86 21.69 8.20
CA VAL A 24 24.40 23.01 7.74
C VAL A 24 23.16 23.40 8.54
N LEU A 25 23.34 24.43 9.39
CA LEU A 25 22.28 25.15 10.08
C LEU A 25 21.65 26.13 9.09
N ILE A 26 20.37 25.95 8.76
CA ILE A 26 19.55 27.04 8.20
C ILE A 26 18.49 27.36 9.24
N GLY A 27 18.75 28.44 9.99
CA GLY A 27 17.76 29.05 10.86
C GLY A 27 16.75 29.86 10.06
N TYR A 28 15.47 29.62 10.30
CA TYR A 28 14.44 30.64 10.17
C TYR A 28 13.69 30.72 11.50
N GLY A 29 13.81 31.88 12.14
CA GLY A 29 13.16 32.18 13.41
C GLY A 29 11.66 32.40 13.27
N ARG A 30 10.97 32.10 14.37
CA ARG A 30 9.59 32.48 14.75
C ARG A 30 8.46 32.09 13.77
N SER A 31 7.71 31.06 14.16
CA SER A 31 6.42 31.27 14.83
C SER A 31 5.94 29.93 15.38
N MET A 32 5.41 29.94 16.59
CA MET A 32 4.76 28.80 17.22
C MET A 32 3.63 28.37 16.28
N GLY A 33 3.80 27.24 15.58
CA GLY A 33 2.71 26.65 14.82
C GLY A 33 1.63 26.24 15.81
N ASP A 34 0.50 26.92 15.80
CA ASP A 34 -0.65 26.53 16.59
C ASP A 34 -0.97 25.07 16.28
N VAL A 35 -0.83 24.22 17.30
CA VAL A 35 -1.42 22.89 17.25
C VAL A 35 -2.92 23.11 17.23
N VAL A 36 -3.51 23.13 16.03
CA VAL A 36 -4.97 23.14 15.89
C VAL A 36 -5.45 21.78 16.40
N ALA A 37 -5.81 21.75 17.68
CA ALA A 37 -6.45 20.62 18.30
C ALA A 37 -7.78 20.39 17.59
N PHE A 38 -7.82 19.36 16.73
CA PHE A 38 -9.08 18.83 16.24
C PHE A 38 -9.88 18.44 17.47
N ARG A 39 -10.99 19.13 17.75
CA ARG A 39 -11.76 18.94 18.98
C ARG A 39 -12.23 17.48 19.06
N GLY A 40 -11.47 16.68 19.80
CA GLY A 40 -11.77 15.29 20.07
C GLY A 40 -13.09 15.23 20.81
N ARG A 41 -14.06 14.53 20.23
CA ARG A 41 -15.15 13.95 21.01
C ARG A 41 -14.47 12.96 21.95
N THR A 42 -14.61 13.12 23.26
CA THR A 42 -14.14 12.11 24.21
C THR A 42 -14.75 10.75 23.83
N PRO A 43 -13.98 9.64 23.78
CA PRO A 43 -14.56 8.36 23.47
C PRO A 43 -15.48 7.95 24.63
N LYS A 44 -16.79 8.05 24.40
CA LYS A 44 -17.81 7.33 25.15
C LYS A 44 -17.56 5.83 24.91
N THR A 45 -17.54 5.04 25.99
CA THR A 45 -17.59 3.57 26.14
C THR A 45 -17.49 2.72 24.86
N PRO A 46 -16.65 1.66 24.81
CA PRO A 46 -16.38 0.90 23.58
C PRO A 46 -17.68 0.47 22.91
N THR A 47 -18.01 1.21 21.85
CA THR A 47 -19.07 0.89 20.91
C THR A 47 -18.59 -0.36 20.16
N PRO A 48 -19.45 -1.37 19.91
CA PRO A 48 -19.05 -2.54 19.13
C PRO A 48 -18.40 -2.05 17.84
N ALA A 49 -17.25 -2.64 17.49
CA ALA A 49 -16.33 -2.18 16.46
C ALA A 49 -17.07 -1.46 15.33
N VAL A 50 -16.99 -0.12 15.33
CA VAL A 50 -17.47 0.67 14.20
C VAL A 50 -16.69 0.12 13.01
N GLU A 51 -17.38 -0.55 12.07
CA GLU A 51 -16.81 -1.06 10.83
C GLU A 51 -16.23 0.16 10.10
N ARG A 52 -14.94 0.42 10.34
CA ARG A 52 -14.21 1.48 9.64
C ARG A 52 -14.16 1.06 8.18
N ASP A 53 -14.36 2.03 7.28
CA ASP A 53 -14.19 1.78 5.86
C ASP A 53 -12.83 1.09 5.62
N PRO A 54 -12.80 0.00 4.83
CA PRO A 54 -11.59 -0.77 4.64
C PRO A 54 -10.51 0.09 3.98
N LEU A 55 -9.26 -0.10 4.40
CA LEU A 55 -8.15 0.66 3.86
C LEU A 55 -7.74 0.09 2.50
N TRP A 56 -7.22 0.95 1.62
CA TRP A 56 -6.75 0.57 0.29
C TRP A 56 -5.81 -0.65 0.33
N ARG A 57 -4.79 -0.61 1.19
CA ARG A 57 -3.82 -1.72 1.33
C ARG A 57 -4.45 -3.05 1.74
N GLU A 58 -5.53 -3.03 2.51
CA GLU A 58 -6.22 -4.24 2.97
C GLU A 58 -6.95 -4.88 1.80
N LEU A 59 -7.66 -4.08 1.01
CA LEU A 59 -8.36 -4.56 -0.17
C LEU A 59 -7.41 -4.99 -1.28
N VAL A 60 -6.30 -4.28 -1.48
CA VAL A 60 -5.22 -4.72 -2.39
C VAL A 60 -4.69 -6.08 -1.95
N GLY A 61 -4.34 -6.25 -0.68
CA GLY A 61 -3.84 -7.51 -0.14
C GLY A 61 -4.80 -8.68 -0.37
N GLN A 62 -6.10 -8.44 -0.14
CA GLN A 62 -7.15 -9.42 -0.43
C GLN A 62 -7.24 -9.79 -1.91
N VAL A 63 -7.27 -8.81 -2.82
CA VAL A 63 -7.33 -9.05 -4.27
C VAL A 63 -6.15 -9.91 -4.74
N LEU A 64 -4.94 -9.62 -4.26
CA LEU A 64 -3.74 -10.37 -4.63
C LEU A 64 -3.77 -11.79 -4.05
N ARG A 65 -4.17 -11.95 -2.79
CA ARG A 65 -4.31 -13.26 -2.13
C ARG A 65 -5.35 -14.14 -2.83
N GLU A 66 -6.50 -13.59 -3.16
CA GLU A 66 -7.58 -14.29 -3.85
C GLU A 66 -7.13 -14.73 -5.25
N THR A 67 -6.53 -13.81 -6.02
CA THR A 67 -6.00 -14.12 -7.36
C THR A 67 -4.94 -15.23 -7.30
N ARG A 68 -4.04 -15.18 -6.31
CA ARG A 68 -3.06 -16.26 -6.08
C ARG A 68 -3.74 -17.60 -5.77
N ALA A 69 -4.73 -17.59 -4.86
CA ALA A 69 -5.41 -18.80 -4.41
C ALA A 69 -6.25 -19.44 -5.53
N GLU A 70 -6.95 -18.63 -6.33
CA GLU A 70 -7.70 -19.08 -7.51
C GLU A 70 -6.82 -19.77 -8.54
N ARG A 71 -5.54 -19.37 -8.62
CA ARG A 71 -4.54 -19.98 -9.49
C ARG A 71 -3.83 -21.18 -8.87
N GLY A 72 -4.10 -21.51 -7.61
CA GLY A 72 -3.44 -22.60 -6.89
C GLY A 72 -1.95 -22.37 -6.64
N GLU A 73 -1.46 -21.13 -6.72
CA GLU A 73 -0.04 -20.82 -6.57
C GLU A 73 0.34 -20.61 -5.09
N THR A 74 1.54 -21.05 -4.70
CA THR A 74 2.03 -20.79 -3.33
C THR A 74 2.57 -19.36 -3.23
N GLN A 75 2.64 -18.81 -2.01
CA GLN A 75 3.28 -17.51 -1.80
C GLN A 75 4.76 -17.54 -2.21
N ARG A 76 5.43 -18.69 -2.09
CA ARG A 76 6.83 -18.85 -2.53
C ARG A 76 6.96 -18.65 -4.03
N ASP A 77 6.16 -19.35 -4.83
CA ASP A 77 6.23 -19.28 -6.30
C ASP A 77 5.96 -17.87 -6.84
N VAL A 78 5.01 -17.15 -6.22
CA VAL A 78 4.71 -15.76 -6.59
C VAL A 78 5.82 -14.82 -6.15
N ALA A 79 6.31 -14.95 -4.91
CA ALA A 79 7.37 -14.11 -4.38
C ALA A 79 8.67 -14.25 -5.19
N ASP A 80 9.02 -15.47 -5.59
CA ASP A 80 10.20 -15.77 -6.41
C ASP A 80 10.11 -15.09 -7.78
N ARG A 81 8.95 -15.19 -8.46
CA ARG A 81 8.72 -14.50 -9.76
C ARG A 81 8.67 -12.97 -9.62
N ALA A 82 8.14 -12.47 -8.50
CA ALA A 82 8.06 -11.03 -8.23
C ALA A 82 9.39 -10.44 -7.74
N GLY A 83 10.38 -11.27 -7.37
CA GLY A 83 11.67 -10.82 -6.87
C GLY A 83 11.62 -10.24 -5.44
N ILE A 84 10.72 -10.77 -4.59
CA ILE A 84 10.47 -10.27 -3.23
C ILE A 84 10.54 -11.41 -2.22
N SER A 85 10.62 -11.10 -0.93
CA SER A 85 10.57 -12.15 0.09
C SER A 85 9.14 -12.68 0.28
N VAL A 86 9.03 -13.98 0.61
CA VAL A 86 7.75 -14.61 0.98
C VAL A 86 7.10 -13.89 2.15
N GLN A 87 7.89 -13.48 3.14
CA GLN A 87 7.40 -12.69 4.28
C GLN A 87 6.79 -11.35 3.83
N TYR A 88 7.43 -10.65 2.89
CA TYR A 88 6.90 -9.38 2.38
C TYR A 88 5.58 -9.58 1.64
N LEU A 89 5.51 -10.56 0.72
CA LEU A 89 4.25 -10.91 0.06
C LEU A 89 3.16 -11.27 1.07
N SER A 90 3.53 -11.99 2.12
CA SER A 90 2.61 -12.40 3.15
C SER A 90 2.08 -11.23 3.98
N GLU A 91 2.89 -10.23 4.30
CA GLU A 91 2.45 -9.00 4.97
C GLU A 91 1.57 -8.14 4.06
N LEU A 92 1.88 -8.12 2.76
CA LEU A 92 1.12 -7.43 1.73
C LEU A 92 -0.28 -8.05 1.56
N GLU A 93 -0.38 -9.38 1.45
CA GLU A 93 -1.66 -10.11 1.38
C GLU A 93 -2.56 -9.89 2.61
N ARG A 94 -1.97 -9.53 3.76
CA ARG A 94 -2.69 -9.22 5.00
C ARG A 94 -2.99 -7.72 5.16
N GLY A 95 -2.61 -6.86 4.22
CA GLY A 95 -2.80 -5.42 4.32
C GLY A 95 -1.96 -4.76 5.43
N ARG A 96 -0.81 -5.35 5.78
CA ARG A 96 0.08 -4.83 6.84
C ARG A 96 1.11 -3.83 6.31
N LYS A 97 1.30 -3.77 5.00
CA LYS A 97 2.23 -2.85 4.31
C LYS A 97 1.50 -2.01 3.27
N GLU A 98 1.96 -0.78 3.11
CA GLU A 98 1.60 0.07 1.98
C GLU A 98 2.53 -0.28 0.81
N PRO A 99 2.01 -0.91 -0.26
CA PRO A 99 2.84 -1.21 -1.43
C PRO A 99 3.13 0.04 -2.24
N SER A 100 4.38 0.18 -2.71
CA SER A 100 4.67 1.15 -3.77
C SER A 100 4.06 0.70 -5.10
N SER A 101 3.98 1.62 -6.06
CA SER A 101 3.49 1.32 -7.41
C SER A 101 4.32 0.24 -8.10
N GLU A 102 5.64 0.24 -7.92
CA GLU A 102 6.56 -0.77 -8.44
C GLU A 102 6.28 -2.14 -7.84
N MET A 103 5.99 -2.21 -6.54
CA MET A 103 5.66 -3.46 -5.86
C MET A 103 4.32 -4.03 -6.34
N LEU A 104 3.32 -3.17 -6.57
CA LEU A 104 2.06 -3.59 -7.19
C LEU A 104 2.26 -4.12 -8.60
N ALA A 105 3.10 -3.46 -9.41
CA ALA A 105 3.43 -3.90 -10.75
C ALA A 105 4.18 -5.25 -10.74
N ALA A 106 5.14 -5.43 -9.83
CA ALA A 106 5.91 -6.67 -9.70
C ALA A 106 5.04 -7.87 -9.30
N VAL A 107 4.24 -7.72 -8.23
CA VAL A 107 3.36 -8.80 -7.74
C VAL A 107 2.21 -9.04 -8.71
N GLY A 108 1.61 -7.99 -9.26
CA GLY A 108 0.58 -8.09 -10.29
C GLY A 108 1.11 -8.80 -11.54
N GLY A 109 2.31 -8.45 -12.01
CA GLY A 109 2.97 -9.13 -13.12
C GLY A 109 3.24 -10.61 -12.85
N ALA A 110 3.74 -10.95 -11.66
CA ALA A 110 3.93 -12.34 -11.26
C ALA A 110 2.60 -13.13 -11.22
N LEU A 111 1.51 -12.49 -10.79
CA LEU A 111 0.16 -13.05 -10.80
C LEU A 111 -0.56 -12.89 -12.13
N GLY A 112 0.08 -12.42 -13.21
CA GLY A 112 -0.59 -12.11 -14.49
C GLY A 112 -1.88 -11.28 -14.33
N LEU A 113 -1.89 -10.37 -13.36
CA LEU A 113 -2.99 -9.48 -13.00
C LEU A 113 -2.55 -8.03 -13.27
N PRO A 114 -3.03 -7.40 -14.35
CA PRO A 114 -2.66 -6.02 -14.68
C PRO A 114 -3.02 -5.03 -13.56
N LEU A 115 -2.19 -3.99 -13.37
CA LEU A 115 -2.43 -2.97 -12.33
C LEU A 115 -3.83 -2.33 -12.44
N VAL A 116 -4.31 -2.08 -13.66
CA VAL A 116 -5.65 -1.54 -13.89
C VAL A 116 -6.75 -2.44 -13.33
N GLU A 117 -6.58 -3.76 -13.36
CA GLU A 117 -7.55 -4.70 -12.80
C GLU A 117 -7.48 -4.77 -11.27
N ILE A 118 -6.29 -4.60 -10.69
CA ILE A 118 -6.15 -4.41 -9.24
C ILE A 118 -6.95 -3.18 -8.82
N VAL A 119 -6.71 -2.03 -9.48
CA VAL A 119 -7.38 -0.77 -9.16
C VAL A 119 -8.88 -0.86 -9.36
N ARG A 120 -9.36 -1.42 -10.47
CA ARG A 120 -10.79 -1.63 -10.73
C ARG A 120 -11.42 -2.52 -9.67
N SER A 121 -10.75 -3.61 -9.28
CA SER A 121 -11.26 -4.55 -8.27
C SER A 121 -11.37 -3.91 -6.89
N VAL A 122 -10.33 -3.19 -6.47
CA VAL A 122 -10.34 -2.47 -5.19
C VAL A 122 -11.37 -1.34 -5.22
N GLY A 123 -11.43 -0.55 -6.29
CA GLY A 123 -12.44 0.50 -6.47
C GLY A 123 -13.87 -0.03 -6.34
N ARG A 124 -14.18 -1.16 -6.98
CA ARG A 124 -15.49 -1.82 -6.82
C ARG A 124 -15.79 -2.26 -5.39
N ARG A 125 -14.79 -2.69 -4.61
CA ARG A 125 -14.97 -3.07 -3.19
C ARG A 125 -15.18 -1.85 -2.33
N LEU A 126 -14.35 -0.81 -2.51
CA LEU A 126 -14.51 0.48 -1.84
C LEU A 126 -15.90 1.07 -2.09
N SER A 127 -16.39 1.07 -3.32
CA SER A 127 -17.74 1.59 -3.62
C SER A 127 -18.87 0.83 -2.93
N ARG A 128 -18.67 -0.44 -2.57
CA ARG A 128 -19.67 -1.24 -1.82
C ARG A 128 -19.57 -1.02 -0.32
N SER A 129 -18.34 -0.87 0.18
CA SER A 129 -18.07 -0.69 1.60
C SER A 129 -18.19 0.76 2.06
N ALA A 130 -18.05 1.72 1.14
CA ALA A 130 -18.11 3.14 1.45
C ALA A 130 -19.49 3.48 2.00
N SER A 131 -19.56 3.64 3.32
CA SER A 131 -20.50 4.58 3.90
C SER A 131 -20.23 5.95 3.27
N ARG A 132 -21.28 6.75 3.02
CA ARG A 132 -21.11 8.14 2.57
C ARG A 132 -19.99 8.78 3.39
N PRO A 133 -18.98 9.43 2.76
CA PRO A 133 -17.87 10.01 3.50
C PRO A 133 -18.44 10.90 4.61
N SER A 134 -18.36 10.43 5.84
CA SER A 134 -18.87 11.10 7.02
C SER A 134 -17.74 11.93 7.60
N GLY A 135 -17.23 12.84 6.77
CA GLY A 135 -16.12 13.74 7.09
C GLY A 135 -16.39 15.12 6.48
N PRO A 136 -15.82 16.20 7.06
CA PRO A 136 -16.12 17.55 6.59
C PRO A 136 -15.70 17.73 5.14
N VAL A 137 -16.66 18.03 4.27
CA VAL A 137 -16.41 18.48 2.90
C VAL A 137 -15.89 19.91 3.01
N ALA A 138 -14.61 20.12 2.76
CA ALA A 138 -14.05 21.46 2.61
C ALA A 138 -14.54 22.05 1.28
N LEU A 139 -15.61 22.84 1.32
CA LEU A 139 -15.92 23.80 0.27
C LEU A 139 -14.93 24.96 0.44
N ALA A 140 -13.88 24.98 -0.38
CA ALA A 140 -13.04 26.17 -0.51
C ALA A 140 -13.87 27.25 -1.23
N ALA A 141 -13.97 28.42 -0.60
CA ALA A 141 -14.47 29.65 -1.21
C ALA A 141 -13.27 30.51 -1.64
#